data_AF-A0A9N9HYC0-F1
#
_entry.id   AF-A0A9N9HYC0-F1
#
_cell.length_a   1.000
_cell.length_b   1.000
_cell.length_c   1.000
_cell.angle_alpha   90.00
_cell.angle_beta   90.00
_cell.angle_gamma   90.00
#
_symmetry.space_group_name_H-M   'P 1'
#
loop_
_entity.id
_entity.type
_entity.pdbx_description
1 polymer ?
#
loop_
_entity_poly.entity_id
_entity_poly.type
_entity_poly.pdbx_seq_one_letter_code
_entity_poly.pdbx_strand_id
1 'polypeptide(L)'
;RQATALRFLIISQKSLKSLKLTGYLCDSIFLKYVFQEAISSQINSLRYIEFQEMWFKSKEDLVVLTFCFNLEVLKFNWCWGLTNDLVKVLVDAKFLRLKVVEIKGCSPWDLKVWAEAYQKFKN
;
A
#
# COMPACT_ATOMS: atom_id res chain seq x y z
N ARG A 1 -13.29 -2.13 -16.56
CA ARG A 1 -14.66 -2.25 -15.99
C ARG A 1 -14.61 -2.60 -14.50
N GLN A 2 -13.93 -3.67 -14.09
CA GLN A 2 -13.82 -4.05 -12.67
C GLN A 2 -13.07 -3.01 -11.80
N ALA A 3 -11.96 -2.45 -12.30
CA ALA A 3 -11.21 -1.38 -11.61
C ALA A 3 -12.07 -0.16 -11.25
N THR A 4 -12.91 0.27 -12.19
CA THR A 4 -13.78 1.44 -12.05
C THR A 4 -14.87 1.19 -11.02
N ALA A 5 -15.48 0.00 -11.02
CA ALA A 5 -16.48 -0.37 -10.02
C ALA A 5 -15.87 -0.44 -8.61
N LEU A 6 -14.68 -1.04 -8.47
CA LEU A 6 -13.96 -1.07 -7.20
C LEU A 6 -13.60 0.33 -6.71
N ARG A 7 -13.11 1.20 -7.59
CA ARG A 7 -12.84 2.61 -7.27
C ARG A 7 -14.08 3.29 -6.70
N PHE A 8 -15.23 3.21 -7.38
CA PHE A 8 -16.45 3.84 -6.89
C PHE A 8 -16.95 3.23 -5.58
N LEU A 9 -16.81 1.91 -5.42
CA LEU A 9 -17.17 1.24 -4.18
C LEU A 9 -16.35 1.78 -3.00
N ILE A 10 -15.02 1.89 -3.14
CA ILE A 10 -14.14 2.42 -2.10
C ILE A 10 -14.44 3.90 -1.82
N ILE A 11 -14.59 4.73 -2.86
CA ILE A 11 -14.88 6.16 -2.71
C ILE A 11 -16.22 6.39 -1.99
N SER A 12 -17.22 5.54 -2.24
CA SER A 12 -18.54 5.64 -1.59
C SER A 12 -18.53 5.32 -0.09
N GLN A 13 -17.43 4.75 0.43
CA GLN A 13 -17.32 4.46 1.86
C GLN A 13 -17.07 5.74 2.66
N LYS A 14 -17.79 5.91 3.78
CA LYS A 14 -17.60 7.08 4.66
C LYS A 14 -16.33 7.01 5.50
N SER A 15 -15.90 5.80 5.86
CA SER A 15 -14.76 5.59 6.77
C SER A 15 -14.19 4.18 6.62
N LEU A 16 -13.62 3.88 5.44
CA LEU A 16 -13.01 2.58 5.20
C LEU A 16 -11.75 2.41 6.08
N LYS A 17 -11.78 1.45 7.01
CA LYS A 17 -10.66 1.22 7.94
C LYS A 17 -9.66 0.18 7.45
N SER A 18 -10.13 -0.79 6.66
CA SER A 18 -9.33 -1.91 6.18
C SER A 18 -9.55 -2.09 4.69
N LEU A 19 -8.44 -2.16 3.95
CA LEU A 19 -8.43 -2.44 2.53
C LEU A 19 -7.48 -3.59 2.26
N LYS A 20 -8.02 -4.69 1.73
CA LYS A 20 -7.24 -5.81 1.21
C LYS A 20 -7.49 -5.92 -0.29
N LEU A 21 -6.42 -5.85 -1.08
CA LEU A 21 -6.45 -6.04 -2.52
C LEU A 21 -5.68 -7.31 -2.87
N THR A 22 -6.30 -8.19 -3.65
CA THR A 22 -5.71 -9.47 -4.04
C THR A 22 -5.82 -9.70 -5.54
N GLY A 23 -4.75 -10.20 -6.14
CA GLY A 23 -4.73 -10.74 -7.50
C GLY A 23 -3.78 -10.00 -8.46
N TYR A 24 -3.46 -10.68 -9.57
CA TYR A 24 -2.55 -10.26 -10.64
C TYR A 24 -3.07 -9.07 -11.46
N LEU A 25 -3.27 -7.94 -10.80
CA LEU A 25 -3.73 -6.71 -11.44
C LEU A 25 -2.53 -6.07 -12.15
N CYS A 26 -2.36 -6.44 -13.42
CA CYS A 26 -1.19 -6.12 -14.25
C CYS A 26 -1.32 -4.83 -15.08
N ASP A 27 -2.44 -4.13 -15.01
CA ASP A 27 -2.67 -2.91 -15.81
C ASP A 27 -2.36 -1.66 -14.99
N SER A 28 -1.46 -0.81 -15.50
CA SER A 28 -1.09 0.47 -14.89
C SER A 28 -2.30 1.39 -14.69
N ILE A 29 -3.34 1.23 -15.52
CA ILE A 29 -4.59 1.96 -15.41
C ILE A 29 -5.35 1.55 -14.14
N PHE A 30 -5.32 0.27 -13.75
CA PHE A 30 -6.00 -0.20 -12.55
C PHE A 30 -5.42 0.46 -11.30
N LEU A 31 -4.09 0.42 -11.18
CA LEU A 31 -3.39 0.98 -10.03
C LEU A 31 -3.61 2.48 -9.95
N LYS A 32 -3.49 3.20 -11.08
CA LYS A 32 -3.73 4.64 -11.11
C LYS A 32 -5.10 5.01 -10.53
N TYR A 33 -6.18 4.37 -10.97
CA TYR A 33 -7.52 4.71 -10.50
C TYR A 33 -7.79 4.29 -9.05
N VAL A 34 -7.29 3.13 -8.62
CA VAL A 34 -7.54 2.62 -7.27
C VAL A 34 -6.63 3.30 -6.26
N PHE A 35 -5.34 3.42 -6.54
CA PHE A 35 -4.39 4.05 -5.62
C PHE A 35 -4.56 5.57 -5.57
N GLN A 36 -4.54 6.27 -6.71
CA GLN A 36 -4.51 7.74 -6.66
C GLN A 36 -5.84 8.36 -6.23
N GLU A 37 -6.97 7.74 -6.52
CA GLU A 37 -8.27 8.33 -6.18
C GLU A 37 -8.93 7.63 -4.99
N ALA A 38 -9.01 6.30 -5.03
CA ALA A 38 -9.77 5.57 -4.04
C ALA A 38 -9.06 5.53 -2.67
N ILE A 39 -7.76 5.22 -2.62
CA ILE A 39 -6.99 5.30 -1.37
C ILE A 39 -6.90 6.75 -0.88
N SER A 40 -6.68 7.72 -1.77
CA SER A 40 -6.68 9.15 -1.41
C SER A 40 -7.97 9.60 -0.72
N SER A 41 -9.13 9.09 -1.15
CA SER A 41 -10.42 9.40 -0.50
C SER A 41 -10.54 8.88 0.95
N GLN A 42 -9.66 7.95 1.34
CA GLN A 42 -9.72 7.24 2.62
C GLN A 42 -8.45 7.44 3.49
N ILE A 43 -7.58 8.40 3.16
CA ILE A 43 -6.31 8.63 3.90
C ILE A 43 -6.52 8.90 5.40
N ASN A 44 -7.67 9.48 5.76
CA ASN A 44 -8.01 9.80 7.15
C ASN A 44 -8.58 8.60 7.92
N SER A 45 -9.11 7.59 7.23
CA SER A 45 -9.85 6.47 7.83
C SER A 45 -9.07 5.15 7.82
N LEU A 46 -8.20 4.95 6.82
CA LEU A 46 -7.45 3.70 6.65
C LEU A 46 -6.47 3.46 7.80
N ARG A 47 -6.56 2.25 8.36
CA ARG A 47 -5.69 1.73 9.42
C ARG A 47 -4.99 0.45 9.02
N TYR A 48 -5.54 -0.28 8.05
CA TYR A 48 -5.01 -1.54 7.58
C TYR A 48 -5.01 -1.56 6.05
N ILE A 49 -3.85 -1.83 5.46
CA ILE A 49 -3.71 -2.05 4.03
C ILE A 49 -2.92 -3.34 3.80
N GLU A 50 -3.49 -4.24 2.99
CA GLU A 50 -2.81 -5.44 2.51
C GLU A 50 -2.90 -5.54 0.99
N PHE A 51 -1.75 -5.75 0.37
CA PHE A 51 -1.62 -6.10 -1.04
C PHE A 51 -1.17 -7.55 -1.14
N GLN A 52 -1.91 -8.35 -1.88
CA GLN A 52 -1.58 -9.75 -2.15
C GLN A 52 -1.52 -9.98 -3.66
N GLU A 53 -0.42 -10.54 -4.14
CA GLU A 53 -0.24 -10.90 -5.56
C GLU A 53 -0.39 -9.70 -6.52
N MET A 54 -0.03 -8.50 -6.06
CA MET A 54 -0.15 -7.26 -6.83
C MET A 54 1.13 -6.94 -7.59
N TRP A 55 1.02 -6.38 -8.80
CA TRP A 55 2.16 -5.89 -9.58
C TRP A 55 2.26 -4.38 -9.48
N PHE A 56 3.37 -3.83 -8.97
CA PHE A 56 3.62 -2.38 -8.91
C PHE A 56 4.52 -1.93 -10.07
N LYS A 57 4.24 -0.76 -10.66
CA LYS A 57 5.01 -0.25 -11.81
C LYS A 57 5.55 1.16 -11.62
N SER A 58 5.00 1.93 -10.69
CA SER A 58 5.31 3.35 -10.56
C SER A 58 5.41 3.79 -9.10
N LYS A 59 6.19 4.86 -8.85
CA LYS A 59 6.38 5.41 -7.49
C LYS A 59 5.09 6.02 -6.98
N GLU A 60 4.32 6.61 -7.90
CA GLU A 60 3.05 7.26 -7.65
C GLU A 60 2.03 6.29 -7.03
N ASP A 61 2.11 4.99 -7.37
CA ASP A 61 1.31 3.93 -6.74
C ASP A 61 1.59 3.85 -5.22
N LEU A 62 2.83 4.06 -4.79
CA LEU A 62 3.23 3.91 -3.38
C LEU A 62 3.18 5.24 -2.61
N VAL A 63 3.37 6.38 -3.28
CA VAL A 63 3.36 7.71 -2.65
C VAL A 63 2.04 7.97 -1.92
N VAL A 64 0.90 7.55 -2.45
CA VAL A 64 -0.40 7.77 -1.78
C VAL A 64 -0.47 7.15 -0.38
N LEU A 65 0.22 6.02 -0.17
CA LEU A 65 0.23 5.31 1.11
C LEU A 65 0.91 6.16 2.18
N THR A 66 1.86 7.01 1.81
CA THR A 66 2.60 7.89 2.72
C THR A 66 1.70 8.94 3.39
N PHE A 67 0.54 9.24 2.80
CA PHE A 67 -0.44 10.17 3.36
C PHE A 67 -1.42 9.52 4.34
N CYS A 68 -1.41 8.19 4.46
CA CYS A 68 -2.28 7.46 5.40
C CYS A 68 -1.74 7.57 6.83
N PHE A 69 -1.87 8.73 7.47
CA PHE A 69 -1.31 9.02 8.80
C PHE A 69 -1.87 8.13 9.93
N ASN A 70 -3.07 7.57 9.72
CA ASN A 70 -3.70 6.63 10.64
C ASN A 70 -3.36 5.16 10.36
N LEU A 71 -2.52 4.87 9.36
CA LEU A 71 -2.15 3.50 9.00
C LEU A 71 -1.41 2.84 10.16
N GLU A 72 -1.94 1.70 10.61
CA GLU A 72 -1.39 0.88 11.69
C GLU A 72 -0.73 -0.39 11.14
N VAL A 73 -1.21 -0.91 10.01
CA VAL A 73 -0.72 -2.14 9.39
C VAL A 73 -0.57 -1.97 7.89
N LEU A 74 0.61 -2.31 7.36
CA LEU A 74 0.92 -2.34 5.93
C LEU A 74 1.53 -3.69 5.55
N LYS A 75 0.91 -4.41 4.61
CA LYS A 75 1.39 -5.72 4.17
C LYS A 75 1.56 -5.79 2.67
N PHE A 76 2.67 -6.36 2.24
CA PHE A 76 2.94 -6.74 0.86
C PHE A 76 3.26 -8.24 0.80
N ASN A 77 2.31 -9.00 0.26
CA ASN A 77 2.36 -10.45 0.18
C ASN A 77 2.44 -10.89 -1.28
N TRP A 78 3.53 -11.54 -1.66
CA TRP A 78 3.78 -12.05 -3.01
C TRP A 78 3.58 -10.97 -4.09
N CYS A 79 3.96 -9.73 -3.79
CA CYS A 79 3.84 -8.63 -4.74
C CYS A 79 5.07 -8.55 -5.65
N TRP A 80 4.83 -8.19 -6.91
CA TRP A 80 5.84 -8.09 -7.97
C TRP A 80 6.08 -6.64 -8.38
N GLY A 81 7.19 -6.41 -9.08
CA GLY A 81 7.54 -5.10 -9.63
C GLY A 81 7.98 -4.07 -8.58
N LEU A 82 8.01 -4.40 -7.29
CA LEU A 82 8.58 -3.54 -6.26
C LEU A 82 10.11 -3.52 -6.36
N THR A 83 10.67 -2.50 -7.01
CA THR A 83 12.12 -2.25 -7.03
C THR A 83 12.55 -1.38 -5.85
N ASN A 84 13.85 -1.37 -5.52
CA ASN A 84 14.39 -0.52 -4.44
C ASN A 84 14.06 0.97 -4.67
N ASP A 85 14.16 1.45 -5.91
CA ASP A 85 13.81 2.83 -6.27
C ASP A 85 12.33 3.14 -6.05
N LEU A 86 11.45 2.16 -6.29
CA LEU A 86 10.01 2.31 -6.10
C LEU A 86 9.66 2.39 -4.62
N VAL A 87 10.21 1.49 -3.81
CA VAL A 87 9.88 1.39 -2.39
C VAL A 87 10.52 2.47 -1.53
N LYS A 88 11.52 3.19 -2.06
CA LYS A 88 12.21 4.28 -1.34
C LYS A 88 11.24 5.32 -0.77
N VAL A 89 10.15 5.64 -1.48
CA VAL A 89 9.13 6.58 -0.99
C VAL A 89 8.45 6.09 0.29
N LEU A 90 8.31 4.78 0.48
CA LEU A 90 7.77 4.19 1.70
C LEU A 90 8.82 4.15 2.82
N VAL A 91 10.06 3.84 2.47
CA VAL A 91 11.19 3.79 3.42
C VAL A 91 11.42 5.17 4.04
N ASP A 92 11.38 6.22 3.22
CA ASP A 92 11.60 7.61 3.63
C ASP A 92 10.36 8.24 4.29
N ALA A 93 9.20 7.58 4.24
CA ALA A 93 7.96 8.11 4.77
C ALA A 93 7.88 8.03 6.30
N LYS A 94 7.29 9.07 6.91
CA LYS A 94 7.02 9.14 8.35
C LYS A 94 5.63 8.61 8.67
N PHE A 95 5.54 7.32 8.98
CA PHE A 95 4.29 6.72 9.43
C PHE A 95 4.12 6.84 10.96
N LEU A 96 3.32 7.81 11.39
CA LEU A 96 3.13 8.13 12.80
C LEU A 96 2.52 6.96 13.59
N ARG A 97 1.57 6.22 13.01
CA ARG A 97 0.82 5.17 13.69
C ARG A 97 1.13 3.74 13.24
N LEU A 98 2.03 3.55 12.27
CA LEU A 98 2.32 2.23 11.71
C LEU A 98 3.03 1.36 12.74
N LYS A 99 2.45 0.19 13.04
CA LYS A 99 2.93 -0.77 14.04
C LYS A 99 3.45 -2.04 13.37
N VAL A 100 2.80 -2.45 12.27
CA VAL A 100 3.11 -3.70 11.59
C VAL A 100 3.42 -3.42 10.13
N VAL A 101 4.61 -3.86 9.72
CA VAL A 101 4.99 -3.97 8.31
C VAL A 101 5.34 -5.42 8.04
N GLU A 102 4.68 -6.04 7.06
CA GLU A 102 4.93 -7.43 6.66
C GLU A 102 5.26 -7.51 5.18
N ILE A 103 6.43 -8.05 4.85
CA ILE A 103 6.91 -8.23 3.49
C ILE A 103 7.18 -9.71 3.25
N LYS A 104 6.29 -10.39 2.52
CA LYS A 104 6.40 -11.83 2.24
C LYS A 104 6.51 -12.05 0.75
N GLY A 105 7.47 -12.86 0.30
CA GLY A 105 7.56 -13.26 -1.12
C GLY A 105 7.84 -12.12 -2.12
N CYS A 106 8.24 -10.93 -1.65
CA CYS A 106 8.61 -9.79 -2.49
C CYS A 106 10.14 -9.72 -2.70
N SER A 107 10.59 -9.16 -3.82
CA SER A 107 12.01 -9.06 -4.18
C SER A 107 12.84 -7.92 -3.58
N PRO A 108 12.33 -6.72 -3.22
CA PRO A 108 13.19 -5.63 -2.82
C PRO A 108 13.75 -5.85 -1.41
N TRP A 109 15.07 -5.89 -1.30
CA TRP A 109 15.77 -6.07 -0.04
C TRP A 109 15.55 -4.90 0.91
N ASP A 110 15.57 -3.67 0.39
CA ASP A 110 15.45 -2.44 1.19
C ASP A 110 14.10 -2.39 1.93
N LEU A 111 13.02 -2.85 1.29
CA LEU A 111 11.70 -2.90 1.92
C LEU A 111 11.64 -3.93 3.05
N LYS A 112 12.35 -5.06 2.92
CA LYS A 112 12.45 -6.08 3.97
C LYS A 112 13.25 -5.56 5.16
N VAL A 113 14.42 -4.96 4.91
CA VAL A 113 15.27 -4.36 5.96
C VAL A 113 14.51 -3.26 6.69
N TRP A 114 13.80 -2.39 5.95
CA TRP A 114 12.95 -1.36 6.54
C TRP A 114 11.84 -1.96 7.42
N ALA A 115 11.15 -3.00 6.95
CA ALA A 115 10.09 -3.67 7.72
C ALA A 115 10.63 -4.28 9.02
N GLU A 116 11.78 -4.96 8.97
CA GLU A 116 12.45 -5.55 10.14
C GLU A 116 12.90 -4.47 11.13
N ALA A 117 13.46 -3.36 10.65
CA ALA A 117 13.85 -2.24 11.49
C ALA A 117 12.64 -1.59 12.16
N TYR A 118 11.56 -1.33 11.41
CA TYR A 118 10.34 -0.72 11.95
C TYR A 118 9.72 -1.53 13.09
N GLN A 119 9.78 -2.86 13.02
CA GLN A 119 9.30 -3.74 14.08
C GLN A 119 10.18 -3.69 15.34
N LYS A 120 11.50 -3.50 15.19
CA LYS A 120 12.44 -3.46 16.32
C LYS A 120 12.37 -2.16 17.13
N PHE A 121 12.03 -1.03 16.51
CA PHE A 121 12.02 0.28 17.18
C PHE A 121 10.68 0.67 17.84
N LYS A 122 9.65 -0.18 17.76
CA LYS A 122 8.33 0.08 18.36
C LYS A 122 7.90 -0.92 19.45
N ASN A 123 8.80 -1.82 19.85
CA ASN A 123 8.63 -2.67 21.03
C ASN A 123 9.31 -2.02 22.25
#